data_AF-A0AAV7WFG8-F1
#
_entry.id   AF-A0AAV7WFG8-F1
#
_cell.length_a   1.000
_cell.length_b   1.000
_cell.length_c   1.000
_cell.angle_alpha   90.00
_cell.angle_beta   90.00
_cell.angle_gamma   90.00
#
_symmetry.space_group_name_H-M   'P 1'
#
loop_
_entity.id
_entity.type
_entity.pdbx_description
1 polymer ?
#
loop_
_entity_poly.entity_id
_entity_poly.type
_entity_poly.pdbx_seq_one_letter_code
_entity_poly.pdbx_strand_id
1 'polypeptide(L)'
;MRRCGRPETWVPCSTTTISVFPDFTQQVQEAKRQFFQGKQQVQDLKLDYNILYPAQLRVIVKGRALIFTDPKELEQFIAKKEAKGLQQNVRQSAVDTAEEMDDVE
;
A
#
# COMPACT_ATOMS: atom_id res chain seq x y z
N MET A 1 34.20 -5.72 -24.64
CA MET A 1 32.91 -5.06 -24.94
C MET A 1 32.42 -4.27 -23.73
N ARG A 2 32.35 -2.92 -23.81
CA ARG A 2 31.65 -2.09 -22.82
C ARG A 2 30.37 -1.59 -23.50
N ARG A 3 29.20 -1.87 -22.91
CA ARG A 3 27.92 -1.36 -23.43
C ARG A 3 27.80 0.11 -23.05
N CYS A 4 27.92 1.02 -24.02
CA CYS A 4 27.50 2.41 -23.88
C CYS A 4 25.97 2.44 -23.80
N GLY A 5 25.42 2.88 -22.67
CA GLY A 5 23.99 3.11 -22.47
C GLY A 5 23.67 4.61 -22.56
N ARG A 6 22.75 4.95 -23.48
CA ARG A 6 22.06 6.24 -23.75
C ARG A 6 22.91 7.53 -23.89
N PRO A 7 22.78 8.27 -25.01
CA PRO A 7 23.33 9.61 -25.09
C PRO A 7 22.49 10.56 -24.21
N GLU A 8 23.07 11.01 -23.11
CA GLU A 8 22.60 12.15 -22.34
C GLU A 8 22.71 13.41 -23.22
N THR A 9 21.60 14.11 -23.44
CA THR A 9 21.63 15.44 -24.04
C THR A 9 22.33 16.39 -23.07
N TRP A 10 23.57 16.75 -23.38
CA TRP A 10 24.33 17.76 -22.65
C TRP A 10 23.69 19.13 -22.86
N VAL A 11 23.10 19.71 -21.80
CA VAL A 11 22.67 21.12 -21.78
C VAL A 11 23.72 21.92 -21.00
N PRO A 12 24.41 22.89 -21.61
CA PRO A 12 25.39 23.71 -20.90
C PRO A 12 24.67 24.64 -19.90
N CYS A 13 24.72 24.31 -18.60
CA CYS A 13 24.21 25.15 -17.52
C CYS A 13 25.30 26.13 -17.08
N SER A 14 25.18 27.40 -17.46
CA SER A 14 26.06 28.49 -17.02
C SER A 14 25.78 28.85 -15.54
N THR A 15 26.78 28.60 -14.69
CA THR A 15 27.06 29.18 -13.36
C THR A 15 26.02 29.10 -12.24
N THR A 16 24.85 28.50 -12.46
CA THR A 16 23.90 28.20 -11.38
C THR A 16 23.61 26.71 -11.38
N THR A 17 23.87 26.03 -10.25
CA THR A 17 23.51 24.63 -10.05
C THR A 17 21.98 24.53 -9.94
N ILE A 18 21.32 24.30 -11.07
CA ILE A 18 19.88 24.07 -11.12
C ILE A 18 19.67 22.55 -11.00
N SER A 19 19.24 22.10 -9.83
CA SER A 19 18.78 20.73 -9.63
C SER A 19 17.38 20.58 -10.21
N VAL A 20 17.28 20.08 -11.44
CA VAL A 20 16.00 19.76 -12.07
C VAL A 20 15.57 18.37 -11.63
N PHE A 21 14.58 18.31 -10.75
CA PHE A 21 13.93 17.06 -10.42
C PHE A 21 12.73 16.87 -11.36
N PRO A 22 12.73 15.85 -12.24
CA PRO A 22 11.59 15.57 -13.13
C PRO A 22 10.28 15.25 -12.36
N ASP A 23 10.42 15.02 -11.07
CA ASP A 23 9.44 14.43 -10.17
C ASP A 23 8.78 15.45 -9.22
N PHE A 24 9.20 16.71 -9.32
CA PHE A 24 8.78 17.81 -8.46
C PHE A 24 7.81 18.78 -9.15
N THR A 25 7.16 18.35 -10.22
CA THR A 25 6.05 19.12 -10.78
C THR A 25 4.92 19.22 -9.74
N GLN A 26 4.21 20.34 -9.72
CA GLN A 26 3.14 20.61 -8.75
C GLN A 26 2.07 19.50 -8.77
N GLN A 27 1.75 19.01 -9.97
CA GLN A 27 0.80 17.92 -10.20
C GLN A 27 1.19 16.62 -9.47
N VAL A 28 2.47 16.24 -9.52
CA VAL A 28 2.97 15.02 -8.83
C VAL A 28 2.94 15.22 -7.31
N GLN A 29 3.20 16.43 -6.82
CA GLN A 29 3.10 16.73 -5.39
C GLN A 29 1.65 16.73 -4.88
N GLU A 30 0.70 17.24 -5.67
CA GLU A 30 -0.73 17.20 -5.35
C GLU A 30 -1.25 15.77 -5.29
N ALA A 31 -0.90 14.94 -6.28
CA ALA A 31 -1.22 13.52 -6.25
C ALA A 31 -0.63 12.85 -5.00
N LYS A 32 0.66 13.09 -4.69
CA LYS A 32 1.29 12.58 -3.46
C LYS A 32 0.56 13.04 -2.19
N ARG A 33 0.13 14.30 -2.11
CA ARG A 33 -0.63 14.87 -0.98
C ARG A 33 -1.91 14.10 -0.71
N GLN A 34 -2.65 13.70 -1.74
CA GLN A 34 -3.86 12.89 -1.59
C GLN A 34 -3.55 11.51 -0.98
N PHE A 35 -2.39 10.93 -1.29
CA PHE A 35 -1.95 9.67 -0.69
C PHE A 35 -1.42 9.79 0.75
N PHE A 36 -1.10 10.99 1.26
CA PHE A 36 -0.63 11.14 2.65
C PHE A 36 -1.69 10.73 3.68
N GLN A 37 -2.97 11.05 3.42
CA GLN A 37 -4.07 10.67 4.31
C GLN A 37 -4.23 9.14 4.35
N GLY A 38 -4.28 8.48 3.18
CA GLY A 38 -4.34 7.02 3.11
C GLY A 38 -3.08 6.34 3.67
N LYS A 39 -1.90 6.95 3.53
CA LYS A 39 -0.65 6.45 4.12
C LYS A 39 -0.73 6.34 5.64
N GLN A 40 -1.30 7.34 6.31
CA GLN A 40 -1.44 7.33 7.76
C GLN A 40 -2.32 6.15 8.22
N GLN A 41 -3.41 5.89 7.50
CA GLN A 41 -4.31 4.76 7.77
C GLN A 41 -3.63 3.41 7.51
N VAL A 42 -2.86 3.27 6.43
CA VAL A 42 -2.10 2.04 6.14
C VAL A 42 -1.02 1.78 7.19
N GLN A 43 -0.39 2.84 7.69
CA GLN A 43 0.60 2.76 8.76
C GLN A 43 -0.02 2.31 10.09
N ASP A 44 -1.21 2.81 10.43
CA ASP A 44 -1.96 2.40 11.62
C ASP A 44 -2.31 0.90 11.58
N LEU A 45 -2.70 0.41 10.40
CA LEU A 45 -2.96 -1.02 10.14
C LEU A 45 -1.71 -1.90 10.11
N LYS A 46 -0.50 -1.34 10.32
CA LYS A 46 0.80 -2.02 10.27
C LYS A 46 1.01 -2.88 9.01
N LEU A 47 0.53 -2.40 7.87
CA LEU A 47 0.74 -3.08 6.58
C LEU A 47 2.03 -2.60 5.93
N ASP A 48 2.76 -3.52 5.31
CA ASP A 48 3.90 -3.18 4.47
C ASP A 48 3.46 -2.39 3.23
N TYR A 49 4.07 -1.24 3.00
CA TYR A 49 3.78 -0.40 1.85
C TYR A 49 5.04 0.15 1.20
N ASN A 50 4.93 0.50 -0.09
CA ASN A 50 5.97 1.14 -0.86
C ASN A 50 5.36 2.20 -1.79
N ILE A 51 5.98 3.37 -1.88
CA ILE A 51 5.54 4.45 -2.77
C ILE A 51 6.32 4.33 -4.07
N LEU A 52 5.60 4.03 -5.15
CA LEU A 52 6.11 4.00 -6.51
C LEU A 52 5.98 5.38 -7.14
N TYR A 53 7.01 5.79 -7.87
CA TYR A 53 6.99 7.00 -8.68
C TYR A 53 5.95 6.86 -9.81
N PRO A 54 5.19 7.93 -10.16
CA PRO A 54 5.15 9.27 -9.57
C PRO A 54 4.27 9.42 -8.31
N ALA A 55 3.15 8.69 -8.22
CA ALA A 55 2.22 8.76 -7.10
C ALA A 55 1.36 7.48 -7.01
N GLN A 56 2.02 6.33 -6.92
CA GLN A 56 1.33 5.04 -6.76
C GLN A 56 1.67 4.46 -5.40
N LEU A 57 0.68 3.97 -4.67
CA LEU A 57 0.89 3.28 -3.39
C LEU A 57 0.78 1.78 -3.60
N ARG A 58 1.88 1.07 -3.36
CA ARG A 58 1.90 -0.38 -3.30
C ARG A 58 1.68 -0.83 -1.86
N VAL A 59 0.67 -1.64 -1.60
CA VAL A 59 0.42 -2.25 -0.28
C VAL A 59 0.54 -3.75 -0.41
N ILE A 60 1.27 -4.37 0.52
CA ILE A 60 1.48 -5.82 0.57
C ILE A 60 0.56 -6.40 1.63
N VAL A 61 -0.33 -7.30 1.20
CA VAL A 61 -1.35 -7.88 2.07
C VAL A 61 -1.35 -9.39 1.90
N LYS A 62 -0.98 -10.12 2.95
CA LYS A 62 -0.90 -11.60 2.94
C LYS A 62 -0.12 -12.13 1.71
N GLY A 63 1.00 -11.48 1.37
CA GLY A 63 1.84 -11.86 0.24
C GLY A 63 1.38 -11.37 -1.14
N ARG A 64 0.24 -10.67 -1.25
CA ARG A 64 -0.23 -10.05 -2.50
C ARG A 64 0.10 -8.57 -2.52
N ALA A 65 0.77 -8.11 -3.58
CA ALA A 65 1.03 -6.70 -3.83
C ALA A 65 -0.15 -6.09 -4.59
N LEU A 66 -0.79 -5.09 -3.99
CA LEU A 66 -1.82 -4.27 -4.63
C LEU A 66 -1.23 -2.90 -4.90
N ILE A 67 -1.40 -2.39 -6.11
CA ILE A 67 -0.93 -1.06 -6.51
C ILE A 67 -2.16 -0.19 -6.68
N PHE A 68 -2.18 0.94 -5.99
CA PHE A 68 -3.24 1.92 -6.04
C PHE A 68 -2.73 3.17 -6.75
N THR A 69 -3.42 3.56 -7.82
CA THR A 69 -3.17 4.82 -8.54
C THR A 69 -4.13 5.92 -8.10
N ASP A 70 -5.24 5.54 -7.46
CA ASP A 70 -6.27 6.45 -6.98
C ASP A 70 -6.40 6.37 -5.44
N PRO A 71 -6.46 7.52 -4.76
CA PRO A 71 -6.64 7.55 -3.30
C PRO A 71 -7.99 6.96 -2.87
N LYS A 72 -9.04 7.12 -3.69
CA LYS A 72 -10.38 6.59 -3.41
C LYS A 72 -10.40 5.06 -3.35
N GLU A 73 -9.64 4.39 -4.21
CA GLU A 73 -9.55 2.93 -4.20
C GLU A 73 -8.88 2.43 -2.92
N LEU A 74 -7.88 3.18 -2.44
CA LEU A 74 -7.19 2.90 -1.18
C LEU A 74 -8.12 3.05 0.03
N GLU A 75 -8.90 4.13 0.08
CA GLU A 75 -9.90 4.35 1.16
C GLU A 75 -10.93 3.22 1.20
N GLN A 76 -11.45 2.83 0.04
CA GLN A 76 -12.37 1.68 -0.05
C GLN A 76 -11.71 0.37 0.38
N PHE A 77 -10.42 0.20 0.09
CA PHE A 77 -9.66 -0.97 0.51
C PHE A 77 -9.53 -1.03 2.03
N ILE A 78 -9.24 0.10 2.67
CA ILE A 78 -9.15 0.25 4.13
C ILE A 78 -10.52 -0.06 4.77
N ALA A 79 -11.60 0.55 4.28
CA ALA A 79 -12.95 0.29 4.77
C ALA A 79 -13.34 -1.20 4.64
N LYS A 80 -12.98 -1.84 3.52
CA LYS A 80 -13.19 -3.29 3.33
C LYS A 80 -12.37 -4.14 4.29
N LYS A 81 -11.19 -3.67 4.71
CA LYS A 81 -10.33 -4.37 5.68
C LYS A 81 -10.92 -4.32 7.09
N GLU A 82 -11.39 -3.15 7.50
CA GLU A 82 -12.11 -2.98 8.78
C GLU A 82 -13.36 -3.87 8.82
N ALA A 83 -14.17 -3.85 7.76
CA ALA A 83 -15.36 -4.69 7.66
C ALA A 83 -15.06 -6.21 7.69
N LYS A 84 -13.94 -6.64 7.08
CA LYS A 84 -13.50 -8.04 7.09
C LYS A 84 -12.87 -8.47 8.41
N GLY A 85 -12.32 -7.53 9.19
CA GLY A 85 -11.83 -7.80 10.55
C GLY A 85 -12.93 -8.35 11.47
N LEU A 86 -14.18 -7.94 11.24
CA LEU A 86 -15.33 -8.40 12.03
C LEU A 86 -15.76 -9.84 11.70
N GLN A 87 -15.52 -10.32 10.47
CA GLN A 87 -16.00 -11.64 10.04
C GLN A 87 -15.12 -12.82 10.48
N GLN A 88 -13.93 -12.57 11.05
CA GLN A 88 -13.08 -13.66 11.55
C GLN A 88 -13.48 -14.16 12.95
N ASN A 89 -14.42 -13.49 13.63
CA ASN A 89 -14.81 -13.82 15.00
C ASN A 89 -16.02 -14.79 15.12
N VAL A 90 -16.57 -15.31 14.01
CA VAL A 90 -17.81 -16.15 14.04
C VAL A 90 -17.51 -17.64 13.82
N ARG A 91 -16.24 -18.07 13.76
CA ARG A 91 -15.87 -19.49 13.52
C ARG A 91 -15.09 -20.17 14.65
N GLN A 92 -14.86 -19.51 15.79
CA GLN A 92 -14.14 -20.10 16.94
C GLN A 92 -15.07 -20.39 18.13
N SER A 93 -16.30 -20.82 17.87
CA SER A 93 -17.23 -21.26 18.92
C SER A 93 -18.01 -22.50 18.47
N ALA A 94 -17.30 -23.55 18.09
CA ALA A 94 -17.87 -24.89 17.92
C ALA A 94 -16.76 -25.95 17.97
N VAL A 95 -16.22 -26.20 19.16
CA VAL A 95 -15.65 -27.49 19.59
C VAL A 95 -15.52 -27.39 21.10
N ASP A 96 -16.43 -28.06 21.81
CA ASP A 96 -16.32 -28.70 23.15
C ASP A 96 -17.75 -28.93 23.67
N THR A 97 -18.31 -30.11 23.96
CA THR A 97 -17.97 -31.53 23.75
C THR A 97 -19.31 -32.27 23.83
N ALA A 98 -19.62 -33.12 22.86
CA ALA A 98 -20.61 -34.16 23.03
C ALA A 98 -19.89 -35.35 23.67
N GLU A 99 -20.07 -35.54 24.97
CA GLU A 99 -19.82 -36.83 25.62
C GLU A 99 -21.15 -37.27 26.24
N GLU A 100 -21.90 -37.97 25.42
CA GLU A 100 -22.97 -38.86 25.82
C GLU A 100 -22.29 -40.18 26.21
N MET A 101 -22.49 -40.68 27.43
CA MET A 101 -22.32 -42.08 27.80
C MET A 101 -23.15 -42.37 29.06
N ASP A 102 -24.30 -42.99 28.80
CA ASP A 102 -24.91 -44.15 29.46
C ASP A 102 -24.66 -44.48 30.95
N ASP A 103 -25.79 -44.61 31.65
CA ASP A 103 -26.21 -45.70 32.54
C ASP A 103 -25.85 -45.72 34.05
N VAL A 104 -26.90 -46.02 34.84
CA VAL A 104 -26.92 -46.60 36.21
C VAL A 104 -26.56 -45.66 37.37
N GLU A 105 -27.34 -45.47 38.45
CA GLU A 105 -28.39 -46.24 39.16
C GLU A 105 -29.31 -45.28 39.94
#